data_AF-A0A2S7TN40-F1
#
_entry.id   AF-A0A2S7TN40-F1
#
_cell.length_a   1.000
_cell.length_b   1.000
_cell.length_c   1.000
_cell.angle_alpha   90.00
_cell.angle_beta   90.00
_cell.angle_gamma   90.00
#
_symmetry.space_group_name_H-M   'P 1'
#
loop_
_entity.id
_entity.type
_entity.pdbx_description
1 polymer ?
#
loop_
_entity_poly.entity_id
_entity_poly.type
_entity_poly.pdbx_seq_one_letter_code
_entity_poly.pdbx_strand_id
1 'polypeptide(L)'
;MSITSRPDEIQQFINELDRNLFNLEEYLISPFREFIIDVDDYLNEVTSKNEKLSKEFVKNYFNNDSFHDHMLDLTMETYKYDSIYRNFNVSSNFLNAYSIFESFFKDLCKDYTDFYNIKLELKHIKEHNEIRKCKVYLDKAVGLNLNELDDTWNKIQGYQKIRNAIIHKNSKFDMNEIKNLNYLKSLSSINIHKDGKIFFTSVNFISNFSILYLNI
;
A
#
# COMPACT_ATOMS: atom_id res chain seq x y z
N MET A 1 32.34 -0.87 -19.85
CA MET A 1 31.92 -0.36 -21.17
C MET A 1 31.38 1.04 -20.93
N SER A 2 32.00 2.06 -21.50
CA SER A 2 31.56 3.45 -21.35
C SER A 2 30.42 3.70 -22.34
N ILE A 3 29.18 3.77 -21.85
CA ILE A 3 28.01 4.09 -22.66
C ILE A 3 27.94 5.62 -22.74
N THR A 4 28.50 6.20 -23.80
CA THR A 4 28.48 7.65 -24.01
C THR A 4 27.32 8.01 -24.93
N SER A 5 26.12 8.15 -24.36
CA SER A 5 24.99 8.82 -25.02
C SER A 5 25.29 10.32 -25.16
N ARG A 6 24.76 10.98 -26.19
CA ARG A 6 24.96 12.42 -26.36
C ARG A 6 24.20 13.18 -25.26
N PRO A 7 24.69 14.34 -24.78
CA PRO A 7 23.99 15.13 -23.75
C PRO A 7 22.51 15.40 -24.07
N ASP A 8 22.19 15.66 -25.35
CA ASP A 8 20.82 15.90 -25.79
C ASP A 8 19.93 14.65 -25.67
N GLU A 9 20.48 13.46 -25.93
CA GLU A 9 19.75 12.18 -25.80
C GLU A 9 19.46 11.86 -24.33
N ILE A 10 20.43 12.14 -23.44
CA ILE A 10 20.25 12.00 -21.99
C ILE A 10 19.16 12.94 -21.48
N GLN A 11 19.17 14.20 -21.92
CA GLN A 11 18.15 15.16 -21.51
C GLN A 11 16.77 14.77 -22.03
N GLN A 12 16.65 14.26 -23.25
CA GLN A 12 15.39 13.75 -23.79
C GLN A 12 14.87 12.56 -22.98
N PHE A 13 15.74 11.63 -22.61
CA PHE A 13 15.39 10.49 -21.76
C PHE A 13 14.90 10.92 -20.38
N ILE A 14 15.59 11.87 -19.74
CA ILE A 14 15.14 12.44 -18.45
C ILE A 14 13.76 13.07 -18.59
N ASN A 15 13.52 13.86 -19.63
CA ASN A 15 12.21 14.48 -19.86
C ASN A 15 11.09 13.45 -20.09
N GLU A 16 11.43 12.29 -20.68
CA GLU A 16 10.49 11.18 -20.86
C GLU A 16 10.16 10.50 -19.53
N LEU A 17 11.17 10.24 -18.69
CA LEU A 17 10.96 9.72 -17.33
C LEU A 17 10.09 10.66 -16.49
N ASP A 18 10.38 11.96 -16.52
CA ASP A 18 9.59 12.98 -15.82
C ASP A 18 8.13 13.00 -16.29
N ARG A 19 7.91 12.88 -17.60
CA ARG A 19 6.56 12.81 -18.17
C ARG A 19 5.84 11.53 -17.74
N ASN A 20 6.52 10.39 -17.74
CA ASN A 20 5.93 9.12 -17.32
C ASN A 20 5.54 9.17 -15.83
N LEU A 21 6.41 9.73 -15.00
CA LEU A 21 6.14 9.94 -13.57
C LEU A 21 4.96 10.89 -13.34
N PHE A 22 4.91 12.01 -14.07
CA PHE A 22 3.79 12.95 -14.02
C PHE A 22 2.47 12.26 -14.40
N ASN A 23 2.46 11.51 -15.51
CA ASN A 23 1.26 10.80 -15.96
C ASN A 23 0.79 9.74 -14.96
N LEU A 24 1.74 9.02 -14.33
CA LEU A 24 1.44 8.05 -13.29
C LEU A 24 0.78 8.73 -12.07
N GLU A 25 1.33 9.85 -11.62
CA GLU A 25 0.77 10.62 -10.51
C GLU A 25 -0.63 11.13 -10.83
N GLU A 26 -0.78 11.84 -11.95
CA GLU A 26 -1.98 12.59 -12.30
C GLU A 26 -3.14 11.67 -12.69
N TYR A 27 -2.87 10.63 -13.47
CA TYR A 27 -3.94 9.83 -14.09
C TYR A 27 -4.20 8.50 -13.41
N LEU A 28 -3.31 8.05 -12.52
CA LEU A 28 -3.49 6.78 -11.83
C LEU A 28 -3.48 6.93 -10.32
N ILE A 29 -2.44 7.54 -9.74
CA ILE A 29 -2.28 7.52 -8.29
C ILE A 29 -3.19 8.53 -7.60
N SER A 30 -3.25 9.77 -8.06
CA SER A 30 -4.14 10.79 -7.47
C SER A 30 -5.61 10.37 -7.54
N PRO A 31 -6.16 9.94 -8.69
CA PRO A 31 -7.55 9.46 -8.75
C PRO A 31 -7.80 8.24 -7.87
N PHE A 32 -6.82 7.33 -7.77
CA PHE A 32 -6.93 6.16 -6.92
C PHE A 32 -6.94 6.52 -5.43
N ARG A 33 -6.14 7.50 -5.00
CA ARG A 33 -6.16 8.02 -3.63
C ARG A 33 -7.49 8.67 -3.29
N GLU A 34 -7.99 9.53 -4.18
CA GLU A 34 -9.29 10.18 -4.01
C GLU A 34 -10.39 9.13 -3.84
N PHE A 35 -10.44 8.15 -4.74
CA PHE A 35 -11.37 7.03 -4.64
C PHE A 35 -11.29 6.29 -3.30
N ILE A 36 -10.08 5.98 -2.82
CA ILE A 36 -9.91 5.28 -1.55
C ILE A 36 -10.41 6.11 -0.37
N ILE A 37 -10.12 7.42 -0.37
CA ILE A 37 -10.55 8.36 0.67
C ILE A 37 -12.07 8.46 0.68
N ASP A 38 -12.70 8.63 -0.48
CA ASP A 38 -14.16 8.71 -0.62
C ASP A 38 -14.85 7.44 -0.07
N VAL A 39 -14.27 6.27 -0.35
CA VAL A 39 -14.81 5.00 0.16
C VAL A 39 -14.62 4.89 1.69
N ASP A 40 -13.48 5.31 2.24
CA ASP A 40 -13.27 5.29 3.69
C ASP A 40 -14.21 6.26 4.42
N ASP A 41 -14.43 7.44 3.85
CA ASP A 41 -15.36 8.45 4.37
C ASP A 41 -16.81 7.93 4.36
N TYR A 42 -17.21 7.26 3.28
CA TYR A 42 -18.52 6.59 3.23
C TYR A 42 -18.65 5.51 4.32
N LEU A 43 -17.63 4.67 4.51
CA LEU A 43 -17.65 3.65 5.56
C LEU A 43 -17.71 4.27 6.97
N ASN A 44 -17.00 5.39 7.19
CA ASN A 44 -17.04 6.16 8.43
C ASN A 44 -18.45 6.73 8.69
N GLU A 45 -19.09 7.28 7.67
CA GLU A 45 -20.45 7.80 7.75
C GLU A 45 -21.46 6.70 8.12
N VAL A 46 -21.43 5.58 7.40
CA VAL A 46 -22.33 4.43 7.65
C VAL A 46 -22.13 3.87 9.05
N THR A 47 -20.88 3.70 9.48
CA THR A 47 -20.55 3.22 10.83
C THR A 47 -21.09 4.16 11.90
N SER A 48 -20.85 5.47 11.74
CA SER A 48 -21.34 6.49 12.68
C SER A 48 -22.87 6.56 12.75
N LYS A 49 -23.55 6.36 11.61
CA LYS A 49 -25.02 6.31 11.55
C LYS A 49 -25.55 5.08 12.29
N ASN A 50 -24.96 3.91 12.05
CA ASN A 50 -25.38 2.65 12.70
C ASN A 50 -25.14 2.69 14.22
N GLU A 51 -24.04 3.28 14.68
CA GLU A 51 -23.80 3.49 16.11
C GLU A 51 -24.85 4.39 16.78
N LYS A 52 -25.26 5.47 16.10
CA LYS A 52 -26.32 6.37 16.60
C LYS A 52 -27.65 5.64 16.68
N LEU A 53 -28.03 4.90 15.63
CA LEU A 53 -29.25 4.10 15.60
C LEU A 53 -29.26 3.04 16.71
N SER A 54 -28.13 2.36 16.92
CA SER A 54 -27.96 1.39 18.02
C SER A 54 -28.18 2.05 19.39
N LYS A 55 -27.54 3.20 19.65
CA LYS A 55 -27.72 3.94 20.92
C LYS A 55 -29.16 4.42 21.14
N GLU A 56 -29.82 4.92 20.11
CA GLU A 56 -31.23 5.34 20.18
C GLU A 56 -32.17 4.15 20.43
N PHE A 57 -31.93 3.03 19.75
CA PHE A 57 -32.69 1.80 19.95
C PHE A 57 -32.55 1.28 21.38
N VAL A 58 -31.32 1.23 21.91
CA VAL A 58 -31.03 0.85 23.31
C VAL A 58 -31.83 1.71 24.29
N LYS A 59 -31.82 3.03 24.07
CA LYS A 59 -32.54 3.98 24.94
C LYS A 59 -34.06 3.77 24.94
N ASN A 60 -34.64 3.48 23.77
CA ASN A 60 -36.08 3.46 23.59
C ASN A 60 -36.75 2.12 23.93
N TYR A 61 -35.99 1.01 23.91
CA TYR A 61 -36.57 -0.34 23.95
C TYR A 61 -35.97 -1.29 25.00
N PHE A 62 -35.17 -0.79 25.95
CA PHE A 62 -34.37 -1.56 26.93
C PHE A 62 -35.10 -2.67 27.72
N ASN A 63 -36.44 -2.71 27.71
CA ASN A 63 -37.28 -3.63 28.49
C ASN A 63 -38.25 -4.48 27.66
N ASN A 64 -38.04 -4.61 26.33
CA ASN A 64 -38.94 -5.37 25.46
C ASN A 64 -38.35 -6.74 25.09
N ASP A 65 -39.12 -7.82 25.01
CA ASP A 65 -38.58 -9.15 24.65
C ASP A 65 -38.04 -9.18 23.19
N SER A 66 -38.55 -8.33 22.30
CA SER A 66 -37.99 -8.15 20.94
C SER A 66 -36.70 -7.31 20.89
N PHE A 67 -36.21 -6.84 22.04
CA PHE A 67 -35.02 -6.01 22.16
C PHE A 67 -33.76 -6.75 21.74
N HIS A 68 -33.66 -8.02 22.11
CA HIS A 68 -32.43 -8.79 21.94
C HIS A 68 -32.09 -9.02 20.47
N ASP A 69 -33.08 -9.42 19.65
CA ASP A 69 -32.86 -9.76 18.24
C ASP A 69 -32.47 -8.53 17.41
N HIS A 70 -33.22 -7.42 17.53
CA HIS A 70 -32.89 -6.18 16.82
C HIS A 70 -31.58 -5.54 17.30
N MET A 71 -31.25 -5.65 18.59
CA MET A 71 -29.97 -5.15 19.10
C MET A 71 -28.80 -5.98 18.58
N LEU A 72 -28.98 -7.30 18.48
CA LEU A 72 -27.99 -8.19 17.86
C LEU A 72 -27.74 -7.80 16.40
N ASP A 73 -28.81 -7.58 15.62
CA ASP A 73 -28.72 -7.19 14.20
C ASP A 73 -27.95 -5.88 14.02
N LEU A 74 -28.31 -4.81 14.76
CA LEU A 74 -27.62 -3.52 14.69
C LEU A 74 -26.15 -3.60 15.14
N THR A 75 -25.86 -4.41 16.16
CA THR A 75 -24.50 -4.63 16.65
C THR A 75 -23.67 -5.39 15.61
N MET A 76 -24.25 -6.42 14.99
CA MET A 76 -23.62 -7.19 13.92
C MET A 76 -23.35 -6.32 12.70
N GLU A 77 -24.30 -5.47 12.28
CA GLU A 77 -24.09 -4.53 11.18
C GLU A 77 -22.96 -3.56 11.49
N THR A 78 -22.96 -2.95 12.69
CA THR A 78 -21.90 -2.02 13.10
C THR A 78 -20.52 -2.69 13.04
N TYR A 79 -20.38 -3.89 13.62
CA TYR A 79 -19.14 -4.65 13.56
C TYR A 79 -18.71 -5.02 12.13
N LYS A 80 -19.69 -5.35 11.27
CA LYS A 80 -19.44 -5.71 9.87
C LYS A 80 -18.83 -4.55 9.10
N TYR A 81 -19.37 -3.33 9.23
CA TYR A 81 -18.85 -2.16 8.54
C TYR A 81 -17.54 -1.66 9.14
N ASP A 82 -17.46 -1.57 10.47
CA ASP A 82 -16.31 -0.98 11.16
C ASP A 82 -15.04 -1.83 11.02
N SER A 83 -15.18 -3.15 11.15
CA SER A 83 -14.04 -4.07 11.20
C SER A 83 -13.88 -4.88 9.91
N ILE A 84 -14.91 -5.62 9.50
CA ILE A 84 -14.78 -6.60 8.42
C ILE A 84 -14.61 -5.88 7.07
N TYR A 85 -15.57 -5.04 6.70
CA TYR A 85 -15.58 -4.36 5.41
C TYR A 85 -14.44 -3.36 5.28
N ARG A 86 -14.13 -2.61 6.34
CA ARG A 86 -12.96 -1.72 6.36
C ARG A 86 -11.67 -2.50 6.14
N ASN A 87 -11.45 -3.60 6.87
CA ASN A 87 -10.23 -4.38 6.72
C ASN A 87 -10.11 -5.00 5.32
N PHE A 88 -11.21 -5.48 4.74
CA PHE A 88 -11.24 -5.92 3.34
C PHE A 88 -10.91 -4.78 2.37
N ASN A 89 -11.56 -3.63 2.53
CA ASN A 89 -11.36 -2.44 1.70
C ASN A 89 -9.91 -1.96 1.72
N VAL A 90 -9.31 -1.81 2.90
CA VAL A 90 -7.92 -1.37 3.02
C VAL A 90 -6.97 -2.43 2.47
N SER A 91 -7.22 -3.72 2.76
CA SER A 91 -6.34 -4.79 2.28
C SER A 91 -6.35 -4.88 0.75
N SER A 92 -7.53 -4.88 0.11
CA SER A 92 -7.63 -4.98 -1.35
C SER A 92 -7.03 -3.75 -2.04
N ASN A 93 -7.34 -2.55 -1.56
CA ASN A 93 -6.77 -1.33 -2.12
C ASN A 93 -5.27 -1.23 -1.89
N PHE A 94 -4.75 -1.70 -0.76
CA PHE A 94 -3.30 -1.76 -0.56
C PHE A 94 -2.62 -2.71 -1.55
N LEU A 95 -3.22 -3.88 -1.82
CA LEU A 95 -2.68 -4.81 -2.83
C LEU A 95 -2.68 -4.18 -4.23
N ASN A 96 -3.74 -3.44 -4.58
CA ASN A 96 -3.80 -2.69 -5.84
C ASN A 96 -2.72 -1.60 -5.89
N ALA A 97 -2.58 -0.78 -4.85
CA ALA A 97 -1.54 0.24 -4.74
C ALA A 97 -0.14 -0.37 -4.93
N TYR A 98 0.12 -1.47 -4.24
CA TYR A 98 1.40 -2.18 -4.31
C TYR A 98 1.66 -2.76 -5.71
N SER A 99 0.62 -3.24 -6.38
CA SER A 99 0.72 -3.76 -7.76
C SER A 99 1.04 -2.66 -8.76
N ILE A 100 0.43 -1.46 -8.61
CA ILE A 100 0.77 -0.28 -9.41
C ILE A 100 2.24 0.08 -9.21
N PHE A 101 2.70 0.08 -7.96
CA PHE A 101 4.09 0.35 -7.60
C PHE A 101 5.06 -0.68 -8.22
N GLU A 102 4.74 -1.97 -8.17
CA GLU A 102 5.54 -3.03 -8.82
C GLU A 102 5.63 -2.85 -10.35
N SER A 103 4.53 -2.48 -11.00
CA SER A 103 4.50 -2.21 -12.43
C SER A 103 5.38 -1.02 -12.79
N PHE A 104 5.24 0.11 -12.07
CA PHE A 104 6.08 1.28 -12.27
C PHE A 104 7.59 0.94 -12.20
N PHE A 105 8.00 0.17 -11.18
CA PHE A 105 9.42 -0.22 -11.06
C PHE A 105 9.91 -1.11 -12.20
N LYS A 106 9.04 -1.95 -12.77
CA LYS A 106 9.38 -2.79 -13.92
C LYS A 106 9.54 -1.96 -15.17
N ASP A 107 8.62 -1.04 -15.40
CA ASP A 107 8.65 -0.12 -16.54
C ASP A 107 9.89 0.78 -16.45
N LEU A 108 10.20 1.32 -15.28
CA LEU A 108 11.43 2.08 -15.04
C LEU A 108 12.68 1.26 -15.40
N CYS A 109 12.78 0.01 -14.93
CA CYS A 109 13.91 -0.85 -15.28
C CYS A 109 13.99 -1.10 -16.80
N LYS A 110 12.85 -1.23 -17.47
CA LYS A 110 12.78 -1.42 -18.92
C LYS A 110 13.24 -0.17 -19.66
N ASP A 111 12.77 1.01 -19.27
CA ASP A 111 13.17 2.30 -19.86
C ASP A 111 14.69 2.47 -19.82
N TYR A 112 15.31 2.18 -18.67
CA TYR A 112 16.77 2.17 -18.55
C TYR A 112 17.46 1.10 -19.41
N THR A 113 16.87 -0.08 -19.52
CA THR A 113 17.41 -1.18 -20.34
C THR A 113 17.44 -0.79 -21.81
N ASP A 114 16.35 -0.22 -22.29
CA ASP A 114 16.15 0.18 -23.68
C ASP A 114 17.07 1.38 -24.02
N PHE A 115 17.13 2.40 -23.16
CA PHE A 115 17.97 3.58 -23.39
C PHE A 115 19.47 3.26 -23.41
N TYR A 116 19.95 2.47 -22.45
CA TYR A 116 21.37 2.11 -22.36
C TYR A 116 21.73 0.86 -23.18
N ASN A 117 20.77 0.24 -23.86
CA ASN A 117 20.91 -1.02 -24.60
C ASN A 117 21.60 -2.12 -23.76
N ILE A 118 21.13 -2.28 -22.52
CA ILE A 118 21.71 -3.20 -21.54
C ILE A 118 21.32 -4.64 -21.91
N LYS A 119 22.33 -5.52 -22.08
CA LYS A 119 22.09 -6.93 -22.41
C LYS A 119 21.53 -7.76 -21.24
N LEU A 120 21.87 -7.37 -20.02
CA LEU A 120 21.36 -8.03 -18.82
C LEU A 120 19.92 -7.59 -18.62
N GLU A 121 18.95 -8.47 -18.82
CA GLU A 121 17.56 -8.16 -18.48
C GLU A 121 17.24 -8.37 -17.00
N LEU A 122 16.19 -7.70 -16.50
CA LEU A 122 15.67 -7.82 -15.14
C LEU A 122 15.44 -9.28 -14.72
N LYS A 123 14.96 -10.14 -15.62
CA LYS A 123 14.69 -11.57 -15.35
C LYS A 123 15.92 -12.37 -14.90
N HIS A 124 17.13 -11.88 -15.21
CA HIS A 124 18.38 -12.53 -14.83
C HIS A 124 18.81 -12.22 -13.39
N ILE A 125 18.19 -11.25 -12.72
CA ILE A 125 18.46 -10.92 -11.32
C ILE A 125 17.79 -11.97 -10.41
N LYS A 126 18.61 -12.63 -9.59
CA LYS A 126 18.18 -13.65 -8.62
C LYS A 126 17.70 -12.99 -7.32
N GLU A 127 16.50 -12.42 -7.36
CA GLU A 127 15.81 -11.89 -6.18
C GLU A 127 14.36 -12.38 -6.17
N HIS A 128 13.84 -12.70 -4.98
CA HIS A 128 12.49 -13.25 -4.82
C HIS A 128 11.38 -12.18 -4.81
N ASN A 129 11.76 -10.92 -4.53
CA ASN A 129 10.86 -9.78 -4.50
C ASN A 129 11.08 -8.94 -5.76
N GLU A 130 10.02 -8.65 -6.50
CA GLU A 130 10.07 -7.82 -7.71
C GLU A 130 10.64 -6.41 -7.47
N ILE A 131 10.22 -5.71 -6.42
CA ILE A 131 10.76 -4.37 -6.11
C ILE A 131 12.25 -4.45 -5.76
N ARG A 132 12.65 -5.43 -4.93
CA ARG A 132 14.07 -5.61 -4.58
C ARG A 132 14.90 -6.00 -5.79
N LYS A 133 14.34 -6.82 -6.68
CA LYS A 133 14.93 -7.19 -7.96
C LYS A 133 15.18 -5.95 -8.83
N CYS A 134 14.20 -5.04 -8.90
CA CYS A 134 14.36 -3.75 -9.56
C CYS A 134 15.44 -2.87 -8.89
N LYS A 135 15.46 -2.73 -7.56
CA LYS A 135 16.52 -2.00 -6.84
C LYS A 135 17.91 -2.54 -7.21
N VAL A 136 18.10 -3.85 -7.12
CA VAL A 136 19.39 -4.52 -7.43
C VAL A 136 19.75 -4.35 -8.90
N TYR A 137 18.77 -4.37 -9.80
CA TYR A 137 18.98 -4.13 -11.23
C TYR A 137 19.48 -2.70 -11.50
N LEU A 138 18.78 -1.70 -10.97
CA LEU A 138 19.15 -0.30 -11.12
C LEU A 138 20.54 0.00 -10.52
N ASP A 139 20.86 -0.59 -9.37
CA ASP A 139 22.19 -0.46 -8.75
C ASP A 139 23.29 -1.16 -9.55
N LYS A 140 23.11 -2.44 -9.88
CA LYS A 140 24.21 -3.28 -10.42
C LYS A 140 24.31 -3.32 -11.94
N ALA A 141 23.18 -3.27 -12.64
CA ALA A 141 23.13 -3.38 -14.09
C ALA A 141 23.19 -2.00 -14.76
N VAL A 142 22.41 -1.06 -14.24
CA VAL A 142 22.38 0.33 -14.74
C VAL A 142 23.51 1.17 -14.12
N GLY A 143 23.88 0.90 -12.86
CA GLY A 143 24.95 1.62 -12.18
C GLY A 143 24.49 2.87 -11.43
N LEU A 144 23.21 2.95 -11.06
CA LEU A 144 22.66 4.07 -10.28
C LEU A 144 23.07 3.95 -8.81
N ASN A 145 23.60 5.03 -8.23
CA ASN A 145 23.86 5.09 -6.80
C ASN A 145 22.55 5.36 -6.05
N LEU A 146 22.01 4.35 -5.36
CA LEU A 146 20.75 4.44 -4.62
C LEU A 146 20.93 4.59 -3.10
N ASN A 147 22.15 4.87 -2.63
CA ASN A 147 22.45 4.92 -1.18
C ASN A 147 21.65 6.01 -0.45
N GLU A 148 21.39 7.14 -1.11
CA GLU A 148 20.58 8.23 -0.55
C GLU A 148 19.11 7.83 -0.34
N LEU A 149 18.67 6.74 -0.97
CA LEU A 149 17.30 6.23 -0.91
C LEU A 149 17.12 5.10 0.10
N ASP A 150 18.15 4.73 0.87
CA ASP A 150 18.08 3.55 1.75
C ASP A 150 16.96 3.63 2.78
N ASP A 151 16.64 4.81 3.30
CA ASP A 151 15.48 5.01 4.19
C ASP A 151 14.15 4.74 3.49
N THR A 152 14.00 5.20 2.24
CA THR A 152 12.82 4.92 1.41
C THR A 152 12.70 3.43 1.13
N TRP A 153 13.81 2.76 0.80
CA TRP A 153 13.84 1.32 0.59
C TRP A 153 13.48 0.53 1.85
N ASN A 154 13.96 0.96 3.02
CA ASN A 154 13.61 0.35 4.31
C ASN A 154 12.11 0.45 4.61
N LYS A 155 11.48 1.59 4.30
CA LYS A 155 10.02 1.76 4.41
C LYS A 155 9.30 0.79 3.48
N ILE A 156 9.68 0.73 2.21
CA ILE A 156 9.09 -0.17 1.22
C ILE A 156 9.19 -1.63 1.67
N GLN A 157 10.31 -2.04 2.27
CA GLN A 157 10.51 -3.41 2.74
C GLN A 157 9.50 -3.85 3.80
N GLY A 158 9.04 -3.00 4.71
CA GLY A 158 7.99 -3.44 5.63
C GLY A 158 6.57 -3.22 5.11
N TYR A 159 6.33 -2.31 4.13
CA TYR A 159 5.11 -2.36 3.33
C TYR A 159 4.99 -3.71 2.59
N GLN A 160 6.11 -4.21 2.04
CA GLN A 160 6.17 -5.55 1.46
C GLN A 160 5.83 -6.64 2.48
N LYS A 161 6.35 -6.54 3.72
CA LYS A 161 6.01 -7.52 4.77
C LYS A 161 4.50 -7.54 5.03
N ILE A 162 3.84 -6.38 5.06
CA ILE A 162 2.37 -6.29 5.19
C ILE A 162 1.70 -6.95 3.98
N ARG A 163 2.12 -6.64 2.76
CA ARG A 163 1.56 -7.22 1.52
C ARG A 163 1.64 -8.75 1.55
N ASN A 164 2.78 -9.29 1.98
CA ASN A 164 2.98 -10.73 2.11
C ASN A 164 2.11 -11.34 3.21
N ALA A 165 1.93 -10.64 4.34
CA ALA A 165 1.03 -11.09 5.40
C ALA A 165 -0.43 -11.15 4.93
N ILE A 166 -0.90 -10.13 4.19
CA ILE A 166 -2.25 -10.11 3.62
C ILE A 166 -2.46 -11.30 2.69
N ILE A 167 -1.56 -11.52 1.72
CA ILE A 167 -1.74 -12.55 0.68
C ILE A 167 -1.54 -13.97 1.22
N HIS A 168 -0.49 -14.20 2.02
CA HIS A 168 -0.04 -15.55 2.34
C HIS A 168 -0.35 -15.99 3.77
N LYS A 169 -0.62 -15.04 4.67
CA LYS A 169 -0.79 -15.31 6.11
C LYS A 169 -2.15 -14.86 6.64
N ASN A 170 -3.13 -14.58 5.78
CA ASN A 170 -4.45 -14.09 6.20
C ASN A 170 -4.36 -12.87 7.13
N SER A 171 -3.50 -11.92 6.74
CA SER A 171 -3.16 -10.70 7.50
C SER A 171 -2.61 -10.96 8.91
N LYS A 172 -1.88 -12.06 9.11
CA LYS A 172 -1.26 -12.43 10.39
C LYS A 172 0.26 -12.38 10.30
N PHE A 173 0.89 -11.74 11.28
CA PHE A 173 2.33 -11.83 11.49
C PHE A 173 2.68 -12.84 12.57
N ASP A 174 3.86 -13.44 12.45
CA ASP A 174 4.45 -14.19 13.54
C ASP A 174 4.96 -13.23 14.63
N MET A 175 4.89 -13.62 15.90
CA MET A 175 5.27 -12.73 17.02
C MET A 175 6.73 -12.26 16.95
N ASN A 176 7.60 -13.05 16.32
CA ASN A 176 8.99 -12.66 16.07
C ASN A 176 9.14 -11.61 14.96
N GLU A 177 8.23 -11.61 13.97
CA GLU A 177 8.20 -10.58 12.92
C GLU A 177 7.73 -9.25 13.49
N ILE A 178 6.73 -9.26 14.39
CA ILE A 178 6.14 -8.07 15.03
C ILE A 178 7.18 -7.27 15.83
N LYS A 179 8.17 -7.92 16.44
CA LYS A 179 9.27 -7.24 17.17
C LYS A 179 10.18 -6.43 16.23
N ASN A 180 10.31 -6.86 14.98
CA ASN A 180 11.12 -6.21 13.95
C ASN A 180 10.33 -5.18 13.13
N LEU A 181 9.08 -4.92 13.51
CA LEU A 181 8.14 -4.03 12.83
C LEU A 181 7.77 -2.83 13.71
N ASN A 182 8.65 -2.42 14.64
CA ASN A 182 8.39 -1.28 15.53
C ASN A 182 8.04 0.00 14.76
N TYR A 183 8.57 0.18 13.56
CA TYR A 183 8.21 1.29 12.69
C TYR A 183 6.77 1.18 12.12
N LEU A 184 6.26 -0.03 11.88
CA LEU A 184 4.86 -0.22 11.48
C LEU A 184 3.90 0.05 12.64
N LYS A 185 4.31 -0.25 13.87
CA LYS A 185 3.54 0.12 15.08
C LYS A 185 3.48 1.63 15.29
N SER A 186 4.44 2.39 14.77
CA SER A 186 4.36 3.85 14.77
C SER A 186 3.46 4.43 13.68
N LEU A 187 2.96 3.61 12.75
CA LEU A 187 1.92 4.05 11.81
C LEU A 187 0.58 4.00 12.54
N SER A 188 -0.01 5.17 12.79
CA SER A 188 -1.30 5.33 13.49
C SER A 188 -2.49 4.61 12.82
N SER A 189 -2.30 4.14 11.59
CA SER A 189 -3.31 3.50 10.75
C SER A 189 -3.36 1.97 10.87
N ILE A 190 -2.53 1.36 11.72
CA ILE A 190 -2.41 -0.11 11.86
C ILE A 190 -2.54 -0.52 13.33
N ASN A 191 -3.48 -1.42 13.61
CA ASN A 191 -3.59 -2.14 14.88
C ASN A 191 -3.13 -3.59 14.70
N ILE A 192 -2.30 -4.07 15.63
CA ILE A 192 -1.86 -5.46 15.67
C ILE A 192 -2.39 -6.11 16.95
N HIS A 193 -3.24 -7.12 16.80
CA HIS A 193 -3.79 -7.88 17.92
C HIS A 193 -2.73 -8.80 18.55
N LYS A 194 -3.02 -9.28 19.77
CA LYS A 194 -2.11 -10.16 20.53
C LYS A 194 -1.79 -11.48 19.84
N ASP A 195 -2.67 -11.93 18.96
CA ASP A 195 -2.49 -13.12 18.13
C ASP A 195 -1.67 -12.85 16.86
N GLY A 196 -1.27 -11.60 16.63
CA GLY A 196 -0.50 -11.16 15.47
C GLY A 196 -1.35 -10.76 14.26
N LYS A 197 -2.68 -10.76 14.37
CA LYS A 197 -3.56 -10.31 13.29
C LYS A 197 -3.52 -8.79 13.15
N ILE A 198 -3.43 -8.32 11.91
CA ILE A 198 -3.42 -6.91 11.55
C ILE A 198 -4.84 -6.46 11.23
N PHE A 199 -5.20 -5.28 11.74
CA PHE A 199 -6.40 -4.56 11.39
C PHE A 199 -6.03 -3.15 10.98
N PHE A 200 -6.57 -2.71 9.86
CA PHE A 200 -6.37 -1.34 9.38
C PHE A 200 -7.46 -0.44 9.95
N THR A 201 -7.05 0.68 10.54
CA THR A 201 -7.97 1.66 11.12
C THR A 201 -8.27 2.82 10.17
N SER A 202 -7.47 2.99 9.12
CA SER A 202 -7.64 4.06 8.14
C SER A 202 -6.90 3.73 6.85
N VAL A 203 -7.41 4.25 5.74
CA VAL A 203 -6.76 4.21 4.43
C VAL A 203 -5.51 5.10 4.32
N ASN A 204 -5.26 5.98 5.28
CA ASN A 204 -4.05 6.82 5.32
C ASN A 204 -2.75 6.01 5.18
N PHE A 205 -2.77 4.75 5.63
CA PHE A 205 -1.69 3.79 5.39
C PHE A 205 -1.32 3.66 3.90
N ILE A 206 -2.33 3.56 3.02
CA ILE A 206 -2.17 3.45 1.58
C ILE A 206 -1.70 4.78 1.00
N SER A 207 -2.30 5.90 1.42
CA SER A 207 -1.86 7.23 0.97
C SER A 207 -0.38 7.51 1.28
N ASN A 208 0.09 7.08 2.45
CA ASN A 208 1.50 7.18 2.84
C ASN A 208 2.40 6.25 2.01
N PHE A 209 1.92 5.08 1.62
CA PHE A 209 2.64 4.19 0.71
C PHE A 209 2.77 4.81 -0.69
N SER A 210 1.66 5.32 -1.20
CA SER A 210 1.57 5.83 -2.56
C SER A 210 2.42 7.08 -2.79
N ILE A 211 2.97 7.77 -1.76
CA ILE A 211 3.89 8.90 -1.99
C ILE A 211 5.34 8.45 -2.07
N LEU A 212 5.65 7.18 -1.79
CA LEU A 212 7.03 6.73 -1.68
C LEU A 212 7.78 6.76 -3.01
N TYR A 213 7.11 6.55 -4.15
CA TYR A 213 7.79 6.61 -5.45
C TYR A 213 8.14 8.04 -5.86
N LEU A 214 7.48 9.07 -5.32
CA LEU A 214 7.86 10.47 -5.56
C LEU A 214 9.22 10.83 -4.94
N ASN A 215 9.75 9.97 -4.07
CA ASN A 215 11.04 10.14 -3.43
C ASN A 215 12.12 9.24 -4.05
N ILE A 216 11.84 8.57 -5.17
CA ILE A 216 12.74 7.63 -5.86
C ILE A 216 13.06 8.18 -7.24
#